data_AF-A0A3D1ZXP0-F1
#
_entry.id   AF-A0A3D1ZXP0-F1
#
_cell.length_a   1.000
_cell.length_b   1.000
_cell.length_c   1.000
_cell.angle_alpha   90.00
_cell.angle_beta   90.00
_cell.angle_gamma   90.00
#
_symmetry.space_group_name_H-M   'P 1'
#
loop_
_entity.id
_entity.type
_entity.pdbx_description
1 polymer ?
#
loop_
_entity_poly.entity_id
_entity_poly.type
_entity_poly.pdbx_seq_one_letter_code
_entity_poly.pdbx_strand_id
1 'polypeptide(L)'
;MNFFQAIFLGLVQALTEYLPVSSSAHIRIIGDLMLGSDPGAAFTAIIQIGTELAVILYFRRDIIRILGAWFGSLFGKEGRDFKSRMGAHNPDTQMGWFIILGTMPILIA
;
A
#
# COMPACT_ATOMS: atom_id res chain seq x y z
N MET A 1 -17.84 20.37 -3.39
CA MET A 1 -17.63 19.29 -4.38
C MET A 1 -18.95 18.68 -4.77
N ASN A 2 -19.19 18.55 -6.07
CA ASN A 2 -20.29 17.73 -6.61
C ASN A 2 -19.79 16.31 -6.95
N PHE A 3 -20.73 15.43 -7.29
CA PHE A 3 -20.43 14.01 -7.55
C PHE A 3 -19.48 13.80 -8.73
N PHE A 4 -19.61 14.59 -9.80
CA PHE A 4 -18.73 14.52 -10.96
C PHE A 4 -17.29 14.90 -10.60
N GLN A 5 -17.10 15.98 -9.84
CA GLN A 5 -15.80 16.42 -9.34
C GLN A 5 -15.15 15.34 -8.47
N ALA A 6 -15.94 14.67 -7.61
CA ALA A 6 -15.45 13.59 -6.76
C ALA A 6 -14.96 12.38 -7.57
N ILE A 7 -15.74 11.95 -8.58
CA ILE A 7 -15.33 10.87 -9.49
C ILE A 7 -14.05 11.24 -10.23
N PHE A 8 -13.98 12.46 -10.79
CA PHE A 8 -12.83 12.90 -11.56
C PHE A 8 -11.55 12.95 -10.73
N LEU A 9 -11.61 13.57 -9.54
CA LEU A 9 -10.46 13.61 -8.63
C LEU A 9 -10.07 12.20 -8.14
N GLY A 10 -11.05 11.32 -7.92
CA GLY A 10 -10.78 9.92 -7.59
C GLY A 10 -10.05 9.17 -8.73
N LEU A 11 -10.41 9.43 -9.99
CA LEU A 11 -9.70 8.86 -11.14
C LEU A 11 -8.28 9.40 -11.26
N VAL A 12 -8.08 10.70 -11.07
CA VAL A 12 -6.75 11.32 -11.04
C VAL A 12 -5.89 10.66 -9.98
N GLN A 13 -6.40 10.51 -8.75
CA GLN A 13 -5.70 9.81 -7.67
C GLN A 13 -5.33 8.39 -8.07
N ALA A 14 -6.30 7.61 -8.57
CA ALA A 14 -6.07 6.22 -8.95
C ALA A 14 -5.02 6.04 -10.06
N LEU A 15 -4.97 6.97 -11.02
CA LEU A 15 -3.99 6.93 -12.11
C LEU A 15 -2.59 7.39 -11.67
N THR A 16 -2.52 8.34 -10.74
CA THR A 16 -1.25 8.97 -10.35
C THR A 16 -0.60 8.34 -9.13
N GLU A 17 -1.34 7.62 -8.28
CA GLU A 17 -0.79 7.00 -7.06
C GLU A 17 0.25 5.92 -7.37
N TYR A 18 0.06 5.15 -8.45
CA TYR A 18 0.96 4.06 -8.82
C TYR A 18 2.09 4.47 -9.75
N LEU A 19 2.01 5.69 -10.28
CA LEU A 19 3.05 6.26 -11.13
C LEU A 19 3.96 7.15 -10.29
N PRO A 20 5.28 7.17 -10.53
CA PRO A 20 6.22 8.01 -9.79
C PRO A 20 6.13 9.47 -10.25
N VAL A 21 4.94 10.07 -10.13
CA VAL A 21 4.59 11.42 -10.63
C VAL A 21 3.99 12.33 -9.55
N SER A 22 3.94 11.86 -8.29
CA SER A 22 3.35 12.59 -7.14
C SER A 22 1.84 12.84 -7.29
N SER A 23 1.04 11.90 -6.78
CA SER A 23 -0.43 12.00 -6.75
C SER A 23 -0.93 13.21 -5.94
N SER A 24 -0.28 13.49 -4.81
CA SER A 24 -0.64 14.62 -3.94
C SER A 24 -0.52 15.98 -4.64
N ALA A 25 0.50 16.16 -5.49
CA ALA A 25 0.65 17.36 -6.30
C ALA A 25 -0.48 17.48 -7.34
N HIS A 26 -0.82 16.38 -8.01
CA HIS A 26 -1.90 16.36 -9.00
C HIS A 26 -3.26 16.68 -8.37
N ILE A 27 -3.59 16.10 -7.22
CA ILE A 27 -4.84 16.38 -6.50
C ILE A 27 -4.91 17.82 -6.04
N ARG A 28 -3.80 18.40 -5.57
CA ARG A 28 -3.75 19.81 -5.18
C ARG A 28 -3.98 20.73 -6.37
N ILE A 29 -3.26 20.53 -7.47
CA ILE A 29 -3.34 21.40 -8.66
C ILE A 29 -4.73 21.29 -9.31
N ILE A 30 -5.21 20.08 -9.56
CA ILE A 30 -6.49 19.84 -10.22
C ILE A 30 -7.65 20.25 -9.30
N GLY A 31 -7.52 20.00 -8.00
CA GLY A 31 -8.47 20.46 -6.99
C GLY A 31 -8.65 21.97 -7.02
N ASP A 32 -7.55 22.73 -6.99
CA ASP A 32 -7.58 24.19 -7.05
C ASP A 32 -8.21 24.70 -8.36
N LEU A 33 -7.86 24.09 -9.51
CA LEU A 33 -8.42 24.45 -10.81
C LEU A 33 -9.93 24.14 -10.94
N MET A 34 -10.42 23.06 -10.32
CA MET A 34 -11.83 22.63 -10.44
C MET A 34 -12.74 23.16 -9.34
N LEU A 35 -12.21 23.39 -8.14
CA LEU A 35 -12.95 23.77 -6.94
C LEU A 35 -12.65 25.19 -6.48
N GLY A 36 -11.63 25.86 -7.04
CA GLY A 36 -11.12 27.15 -6.58
C GLY A 36 -10.49 27.10 -5.18
N SER A 37 -10.22 25.89 -4.68
CA SER A 37 -9.71 25.63 -3.33
C SER A 37 -9.21 24.19 -3.21
N ASP A 38 -8.48 23.90 -2.13
CA ASP A 38 -8.06 22.55 -1.80
C ASP A 38 -9.29 21.61 -1.60
N PRO A 39 -9.31 20.41 -2.21
CA PRO A 39 -10.37 19.41 -2.02
C PRO A 39 -10.65 19.05 -0.55
N GLY A 40 -9.67 19.29 0.32
CA GLY A 40 -9.73 19.09 1.76
C GLY A 40 -9.05 17.80 2.18
N ALA A 41 -8.37 17.84 3.34
CA ALA A 41 -7.59 16.72 3.86
C ALA A 41 -8.42 15.43 4.03
N ALA A 42 -9.69 15.55 4.46
CA ALA A 42 -10.57 14.41 4.62
C ALA A 42 -10.88 13.72 3.27
N PHE A 43 -11.12 14.49 2.21
CA PHE A 43 -11.37 13.92 0.88
C PHE A 43 -10.11 13.24 0.33
N THR A 44 -8.96 13.91 0.41
CA THR A 44 -7.67 13.36 -0.04
C THR A 44 -7.32 12.06 0.69
N ALA A 45 -7.55 12.00 2.01
CA ALA A 45 -7.33 10.77 2.78
C ALA A 45 -8.25 9.62 2.32
N ILE A 46 -9.53 9.91 2.07
CA ILE A 46 -10.50 8.89 1.63
C ILE A 46 -10.11 8.31 0.26
N ILE A 47 -9.77 9.15 -0.71
CA ILE A 47 -9.37 8.65 -2.05
C ILE A 47 -8.05 7.88 -2.01
N GLN A 48 -7.12 8.25 -1.12
CA GLN A 48 -5.87 7.52 -0.91
C GLN A 48 -6.12 6.14 -0.28
N ILE A 49 -7.00 6.05 0.71
CA ILE A 49 -7.45 4.76 1.26
C ILE A 49 -8.08 3.90 0.15
N GLY A 50 -8.83 4.52 -0.77
CA GLY A 50 -9.38 3.84 -1.93
C GLY A 50 -8.31 3.18 -2.82
N THR A 51 -7.21 3.88 -3.08
CA THR A 51 -6.07 3.32 -3.83
C THR A 51 -5.33 2.23 -3.04
N GLU A 52 -5.11 2.43 -1.75
CA GLU A 52 -4.48 1.42 -0.90
C GLU A 52 -5.30 0.12 -0.84
N LEU A 53 -6.63 0.25 -0.68
CA LEU A 53 -7.55 -0.88 -0.70
C LEU A 53 -7.51 -1.62 -2.04
N ALA A 54 -7.39 -0.90 -3.16
CA ALA A 54 -7.26 -1.53 -4.48
C ALA A 54 -6.00 -2.41 -4.57
N VAL A 55 -4.87 -1.97 -4.01
CA VAL A 55 -3.63 -2.77 -3.93
C VAL A 55 -3.82 -4.01 -3.06
N ILE A 56 -4.41 -3.85 -1.87
CA ILE A 56 -4.68 -4.98 -0.97
C ILE A 56 -5.59 -6.01 -1.65
N LEU A 57 -6.64 -5.57 -2.34
CA LEU A 57 -7.55 -6.46 -3.06
C LEU A 57 -6.88 -7.14 -4.25
N TYR A 58 -6.07 -6.41 -5.01
CA TYR A 58 -5.34 -6.94 -6.17
C TYR A 58 -4.34 -8.01 -5.74
N PHE A 59 -3.47 -7.70 -4.77
CA PHE A 59 -2.44 -8.61 -4.25
C PHE A 59 -2.91 -9.52 -3.12
N ARG A 60 -4.22 -9.60 -2.84
CA ARG A 60 -4.78 -10.35 -1.69
C ARG A 60 -4.24 -11.78 -1.57
N ARG A 61 -4.03 -12.46 -2.71
CA ARG A 61 -3.53 -13.85 -2.74
C ARG A 61 -2.06 -13.91 -2.36
N ASP A 62 -1.24 -13.02 -2.90
CA ASP A 62 0.19 -12.93 -2.56
C ASP A 62 0.38 -12.50 -1.10
N ILE A 63 -0.40 -11.54 -0.62
CA ILE A 63 -0.41 -11.11 0.78
C ILE A 63 -0.73 -12.28 1.70
N ILE A 64 -1.82 -13.02 1.45
CA ILE A 64 -2.19 -14.18 2.26
C ILE A 64 -1.11 -15.28 2.20
N ARG A 65 -0.52 -15.53 1.02
CA ARG A 65 0.56 -16.53 0.86
C ARG A 65 1.79 -16.15 1.69
N ILE A 66 2.26 -14.91 1.55
CA ILE A 66 3.45 -14.38 2.24
C ILE A 66 3.21 -14.37 3.75
N LEU A 67 2.08 -13.84 4.21
CA LEU A 67 1.74 -13.82 5.64
C LEU A 67 1.62 -15.24 6.21
N GLY A 68 0.95 -16.14 5.50
CA GLY A 68 0.79 -17.54 5.93
C GLY A 68 2.14 -18.27 6.05
N ALA A 69 3.04 -18.08 5.08
CA ALA A 69 4.39 -18.63 5.11
C ALA A 69 5.20 -18.05 6.27
N TRP A 70 5.22 -16.72 6.40
CA TRP A 70 5.97 -16.03 7.45
C TRP A 70 5.49 -16.37 8.87
N PHE A 71 4.18 -16.35 9.13
CA PHE A 71 3.65 -16.81 10.43
C PHE A 71 3.93 -18.30 10.64
N GLY A 72 3.76 -19.12 9.60
CA GLY A 72 4.05 -20.56 9.66
C GLY A 72 5.50 -20.87 10.05
N SER A 73 6.46 -20.15 9.49
CA SER A 73 7.89 -20.31 9.82
C SER A 73 8.18 -19.89 11.26
N LEU A 74 7.52 -18.83 11.76
CA LEU A 74 7.63 -18.42 13.16
C LEU A 74 7.12 -19.49 14.13
N PHE A 75 6.08 -20.25 13.78
CA PHE A 75 5.58 -21.37 14.60
C PHE A 75 6.32 -22.69 14.35
N GLY A 76 7.43 -22.68 13.59
CA GLY A 76 8.30 -23.84 13.40
C GLY A 76 7.82 -24.84 12.36
N LYS A 77 6.89 -24.48 11.47
CA LYS A 77 6.43 -25.36 10.38
C LYS A 77 7.55 -25.76 9.41
N GLU A 78 8.58 -24.94 9.28
CA GLU A 78 9.71 -25.13 8.34
C GLU A 78 11.01 -25.57 9.04
N GLY A 79 10.93 -25.86 10.33
CA GLY A 79 12.07 -26.13 11.20
C GLY A 79 12.13 -25.17 12.38
N ARG A 80 12.74 -25.62 13.48
CA ARG A 80 12.89 -24.81 14.71
C ARG A 80 14.17 -23.98 14.72
N ASP A 81 15.07 -24.21 13.77
CA ASP A 81 16.33 -23.51 13.65
C ASP A 81 16.14 -22.06 13.19
N PHE A 82 17.03 -21.18 13.63
CA PHE A 82 16.97 -19.75 13.29
C PHE A 82 16.93 -19.51 11.77
N LYS A 83 17.76 -20.24 11.01
CA LYS A 83 17.80 -20.14 9.54
C LYS A 83 16.47 -20.50 8.88
N SER A 84 15.77 -21.52 9.40
CA SER A 84 14.46 -21.92 8.89
C SER A 84 13.40 -20.85 9.15
N ARG A 85 13.40 -20.23 10.35
CA ARG A 85 12.47 -19.12 10.69
C ARG A 85 12.72 -17.87 9.86
N MET A 86 13.97 -17.66 9.42
CA MET A 86 14.36 -16.59 8.50
C MET A 86 14.04 -16.89 7.02
N GLY A 87 13.47 -18.06 6.72
CA GLY A 87 13.04 -18.42 5.36
C GLY A 87 14.12 -19.05 4.49
N ALA A 88 15.16 -19.68 5.06
CA ALA A 88 16.21 -20.34 4.27
C ALA A 88 15.68 -21.35 3.22
N HIS A 89 14.47 -21.88 3.41
CA HIS A 89 13.85 -22.87 2.53
C HIS A 89 12.56 -22.39 1.85
N ASN A 90 12.07 -21.18 2.17
CA ASN A 90 10.82 -20.65 1.63
C ASN A 90 10.97 -19.19 1.19
N PRO A 91 10.91 -18.90 -0.12
CA PRO A 91 10.98 -17.54 -0.66
C PRO A 91 9.88 -16.61 -0.13
N ASP A 92 8.68 -17.12 0.15
CA ASP A 92 7.58 -16.31 0.70
C ASP A 92 7.88 -15.87 2.14
N THR A 93 8.53 -16.72 2.94
CA THR A 93 9.00 -16.36 4.30
C THR A 93 10.08 -15.28 4.23
N GLN A 94 11.03 -15.40 3.28
CA GLN A 94 12.06 -14.37 3.06
C GLN A 94 11.44 -13.04 2.64
N MET A 95 10.46 -13.08 1.73
CA MET A 95 9.73 -11.91 1.28
C MET A 95 9.03 -11.21 2.46
N GLY A 96 8.42 -11.96 3.38
CA GLY A 96 7.85 -11.40 4.60
C GLY A 96 8.86 -10.61 5.43
N TRP A 97 10.07 -11.15 5.62
CA TRP A 97 11.15 -10.44 6.31
C TRP A 97 11.66 -9.23 5.54
N PHE A 98 11.80 -9.31 4.21
CA PHE A 98 12.21 -8.18 3.39
C PHE A 98 11.20 -7.03 3.42
N ILE A 99 9.89 -7.34 3.44
CA ILE A 99 8.84 -6.33 3.60
C ILE A 99 8.96 -5.64 4.97
N ILE A 100 9.17 -6.40 6.05
CA ILE A 100 9.34 -5.85 7.40
C ILE A 100 10.58 -4.95 7.46
N LEU A 101 11.73 -5.45 7.00
CA LEU A 101 12.98 -4.69 6.99
C LEU A 101 12.89 -3.45 6.10
N GLY A 102 12.21 -3.56 4.96
CA GLY A 102 12.01 -2.45 4.02
C GLY A 102 11.06 -1.37 4.54
N THR A 103 10.12 -1.71 5.43
CA THR A 103 9.17 -0.75 6.03
C THR A 103 9.67 -0.14 7.34
N MET A 104 10.63 -0.76 8.03
CA MET A 104 11.19 -0.22 9.29
C MET A 104 11.68 1.23 9.21
N PRO A 105 12.40 1.68 8.15
CA PRO A 105 12.85 3.07 8.07
C PRO A 105 11.70 4.08 8.09
N ILE A 106 10.54 3.73 7.54
CA ILE A 106 9.34 4.59 7.51
C ILE A 106 8.77 4.79 8.93
N LEU A 107 8.94 3.81 9.83
CA LEU A 107 8.42 3.88 11.20
C LEU A 107 9.33 4.67 12.16
N ILE A 108 10.62 4.74 11.86
CA ILE A 108 11.65 5.35 12.72
C ILE A 108 11.90 6.81 12.33
N ALA A 109 11.73 7.15 11.05
CA ALA A 109 11.87 8.51 10.53
C ALA A 109 10.66 9.40 10.89
#